data_AF-A0A9E3BAC5-F1
#
_entry.id   AF-A0A9E3BAC5-F1
#
_cell.length_a   1.000
_cell.length_b   1.000
_cell.length_c   1.000
_cell.angle_alpha   90.00
_cell.angle_beta   90.00
_cell.angle_gamma   90.00
#
_symmetry.space_group_name_H-M   'P 1'
#
loop_
_entity.id
_entity.type
_entity.pdbx_description
1 polymer ?
#
loop_
_entity_poly.entity_id
_entity_poly.type
_entity_poly.pdbx_seq_one_letter_code
_entity_poly.pdbx_strand_id
1 'polypeptide(L)'
;MSRHHYHHYYGFAESQWKLFNREQPRRVKPLLYIYRVLLTGIHLMQTGEVEANLVHLNELFKLPYIPDLIARKLAGPEQSALQDDNLSFHQREYERLLDELLQASQRSSLPEGPTEKDKHALDDLLIRLRMQKERVSSKS
;
A
#
# COMPACT_ATOMS: atom_id res chain seq x y z
N MET A 1 -13.87 -17.20 9.40
CA MET A 1 -12.41 -17.23 9.28
C MET A 1 -11.96 -16.05 8.42
N SER A 2 -10.79 -15.45 8.71
CA SER A 2 -10.07 -14.39 7.97
C SER A 2 -10.73 -13.03 7.62
N ARG A 3 -12.05 -12.85 7.77
CA ARG A 3 -12.77 -11.62 7.34
C ARG A 3 -12.20 -10.32 7.92
N HIS A 4 -11.74 -10.31 9.17
CA HIS A 4 -11.35 -9.06 9.84
C HIS A 4 -10.06 -8.43 9.30
N HIS A 5 -9.01 -9.21 9.04
CA HIS A 5 -7.77 -8.66 8.49
C HIS A 5 -8.01 -8.12 7.07
N TYR A 6 -8.77 -8.86 6.26
CA TYR A 6 -9.21 -8.40 4.95
C TYR A 6 -9.91 -7.04 5.06
N HIS A 7 -10.93 -6.92 5.93
CA HIS A 7 -11.67 -5.67 6.10
C HIS A 7 -10.79 -4.50 6.53
N HIS A 8 -9.77 -4.76 7.34
CA HIS A 8 -8.85 -3.72 7.81
C HIS A 8 -7.96 -3.19 6.67
N TYR A 9 -7.25 -4.06 5.95
CA TYR A 9 -6.41 -3.65 4.82
C TYR A 9 -7.24 -3.13 3.64
N TYR A 10 -8.40 -3.76 3.36
CA TYR A 10 -9.36 -3.29 2.35
C TYR A 10 -9.87 -1.89 2.69
N GLY A 11 -10.42 -1.68 3.89
CA GLY A 11 -11.02 -0.41 4.27
C GLY A 11 -10.00 0.73 4.29
N PHE A 12 -8.76 0.42 4.68
CA PHE A 12 -7.67 1.37 4.61
C PHE A 12 -7.26 1.69 3.16
N ALA A 13 -7.05 0.68 2.32
CA ALA A 13 -6.72 0.87 0.90
C ALA A 13 -7.81 1.65 0.17
N GLU A 14 -9.08 1.36 0.43
CA GLU A 14 -10.23 2.06 -0.15
C GLU A 14 -10.27 3.54 0.25
N SER A 15 -10.00 3.84 1.53
CA SER A 15 -9.94 5.22 2.03
C SER A 15 -8.79 5.99 1.37
N GLN A 16 -7.62 5.37 1.22
CA GLN A 16 -6.47 5.98 0.55
C GLN A 16 -6.72 6.18 -0.95
N TRP A 17 -7.36 5.22 -1.62
CA TRP A 17 -7.73 5.33 -3.04
C TRP A 17 -8.72 6.48 -3.28
N LYS A 18 -9.72 6.63 -2.41
CA LYS A 18 -10.66 7.77 -2.44
C LYS A 18 -9.96 9.11 -2.24
N LEU A 19 -9.01 9.19 -1.32
CA LEU A 19 -8.20 10.42 -1.10
C LEU A 19 -7.32 10.73 -2.31
N PHE A 20 -6.61 9.73 -2.82
CA PHE A 20 -5.76 9.85 -4.01
C PHE A 20 -6.54 10.36 -5.23
N ASN A 21 -7.75 9.83 -5.47
CA ASN A 21 -8.57 10.25 -6.61
C ASN A 21 -9.08 11.69 -6.52
N ARG A 22 -9.17 12.26 -5.30
CA ARG A 22 -9.57 13.64 -5.06
C ARG A 22 -8.41 14.63 -5.11
N GLU A 23 -7.16 14.15 -5.04
CA GLU A 23 -5.98 15.00 -5.07
C GLU A 23 -5.71 15.52 -6.50
N GLN A 24 -5.43 16.83 -6.62
CA GLN A 24 -4.99 17.45 -7.87
C GLN A 24 -3.79 18.37 -7.63
N PRO A 25 -2.65 18.17 -8.32
CA PRO A 25 -2.35 17.03 -9.19
C PRO A 25 -2.24 15.72 -8.40
N ARG A 26 -2.62 14.59 -8.99
CA ARG A 26 -2.41 13.26 -8.39
C ARG A 26 -0.92 13.00 -8.27
N ARG A 27 -0.47 12.55 -7.09
CA ARG A 27 0.96 12.33 -6.82
C ARG A 27 1.32 10.85 -6.72
N VAL A 28 2.54 10.52 -7.14
CA VAL A 28 3.12 9.18 -7.06
C VAL A 28 3.23 8.65 -5.62
N LYS A 29 3.49 9.54 -4.64
CA LYS A 29 3.67 9.13 -3.23
C LYS A 29 2.41 8.50 -2.62
N PRO A 30 1.21 9.11 -2.69
CA PRO A 30 -0.04 8.45 -2.29
C PRO A 30 -0.29 7.14 -3.03
N LEU A 31 0.04 7.04 -4.33
CA LEU A 31 -0.14 5.81 -5.09
C LEU A 31 0.76 4.67 -4.58
N LEU A 32 2.05 4.95 -4.36
CA LEU A 32 2.99 4.00 -3.74
C LEU A 32 2.52 3.56 -2.34
N TYR A 33 1.77 4.43 -1.65
CA TYR A 33 1.23 4.10 -0.36
C TYR A 33 0.15 3.03 -0.43
N ILE A 34 -0.76 3.17 -1.38
CA ILE A 34 -1.84 2.21 -1.63
C ILE A 34 -1.25 0.85 -2.00
N TYR A 35 -0.26 0.81 -2.90
CA TYR A 35 0.41 -0.43 -3.27
C TYR A 35 1.03 -1.12 -2.06
N ARG A 36 1.74 -0.39 -1.22
CA ARG A 36 2.32 -0.98 -0.03
C ARG A 36 1.28 -1.59 0.90
N VAL A 37 0.17 -0.88 1.19
CA VAL A 37 -0.89 -1.41 2.06
C VAL A 37 -1.45 -2.72 1.50
N LEU A 38 -1.75 -2.76 0.20
CA LEU A 38 -2.29 -3.95 -0.46
C LEU A 38 -1.30 -5.11 -0.40
N LEU A 39 -0.05 -4.89 -0.77
CA LEU A 39 0.98 -5.93 -0.76
C LEU A 39 1.29 -6.43 0.66
N THR A 40 1.34 -5.54 1.66
CA THR A 40 1.48 -5.93 3.06
C THR A 40 0.31 -6.81 3.50
N GLY A 41 -0.92 -6.43 3.17
CA GLY A 41 -2.11 -7.22 3.47
C GLY A 41 -2.07 -8.59 2.83
N ILE A 42 -1.75 -8.67 1.52
CA ILE A 42 -1.67 -9.94 0.80
C ILE A 42 -0.57 -10.83 1.40
N HIS A 43 0.62 -10.27 1.64
CA HIS A 43 1.74 -10.99 2.24
C HIS A 43 1.38 -11.55 3.61
N LEU A 44 0.73 -10.74 4.45
CA LEU A 44 0.25 -11.19 5.76
C LEU A 44 -0.73 -12.36 5.64
N MET A 45 -1.71 -12.30 4.73
CA MET A 45 -2.65 -13.41 4.56
C MET A 45 -1.97 -14.70 4.10
N GLN A 46 -0.95 -14.56 3.25
CA GLN A 46 -0.21 -15.69 2.66
C GLN A 46 0.79 -16.33 3.64
N THR A 47 1.41 -15.55 4.52
CA THR A 47 2.57 -15.99 5.32
C THR A 47 2.36 -15.89 6.83
N GLY A 48 1.43 -15.06 7.28
CA GLY A 48 1.29 -14.68 8.69
C GLY A 48 2.33 -13.66 9.18
N GLU A 49 3.14 -13.11 8.28
CA GLU A 49 4.17 -12.13 8.60
C GLU A 49 3.82 -10.74 8.05
N VAL A 50 4.21 -9.69 8.79
CA VAL A 50 4.02 -8.31 8.35
C VAL A 50 5.32 -7.76 7.77
N GLU A 51 5.30 -7.42 6.48
CA GLU A 51 6.37 -6.69 5.81
C GLU A 51 5.83 -5.34 5.31
N ALA A 52 6.56 -4.27 5.62
CA ALA A 52 6.21 -2.87 5.38
C ALA A 52 7.13 -2.20 4.34
N ASN A 53 8.22 -2.84 3.96
CA ASN A 53 9.14 -2.35 2.95
C ASN A 53 8.62 -2.72 1.56
N LEU A 54 8.14 -1.71 0.83
CA LEU A 54 7.63 -1.90 -0.52
C LEU A 54 8.68 -2.50 -1.49
N VAL A 55 9.97 -2.23 -1.27
CA VAL A 55 11.04 -2.82 -2.09
C VAL A 55 11.10 -4.34 -1.86
N HIS A 56 11.15 -4.77 -0.59
CA HIS A 56 11.16 -6.20 -0.25
C HIS A 56 9.86 -6.90 -0.70
N LEU A 57 8.71 -6.28 -0.48
CA LEU A 57 7.44 -6.80 -0.99
C LEU A 57 7.52 -6.99 -2.52
N ASN A 58 8.07 -6.02 -3.25
CA ASN A 58 8.15 -6.12 -4.70
C ASN A 58 9.15 -7.18 -5.21
N GLU A 59 10.12 -7.61 -4.40
CA GLU A 59 10.97 -8.77 -4.74
C GLU A 59 10.14 -10.07 -4.81
N LEU A 60 9.08 -10.16 -3.98
CA LEU A 60 8.14 -11.28 -3.94
C LEU A 60 7.05 -11.15 -5.02
N PHE A 61 6.39 -9.98 -5.08
CA PHE A 61 5.24 -9.74 -5.97
C PHE A 61 5.62 -9.41 -7.42
N LYS A 62 6.86 -8.97 -7.66
CA LYS A 62 7.45 -8.71 -8.98
C LYS A 62 6.58 -7.81 -9.87
N LEU A 63 6.03 -6.75 -9.29
CA LEU A 63 5.25 -5.76 -10.04
C LEU A 63 6.21 -4.80 -10.77
N PRO A 64 6.28 -4.83 -12.12
CA PRO A 64 7.33 -4.17 -12.87
C PRO A 64 7.25 -2.63 -12.82
N TYR A 65 6.08 -2.07 -12.49
CA TYR A 65 5.85 -0.63 -12.41
C TYR A 65 6.23 -0.01 -11.07
N ILE A 66 6.45 -0.81 -10.01
CA ILE A 66 6.79 -0.30 -8.68
C ILE A 66 8.18 0.37 -8.66
N PRO A 67 9.25 -0.21 -9.25
CA PRO A 67 10.55 0.44 -9.33
C PRO A 67 10.50 1.81 -10.02
N ASP A 68 9.74 1.92 -11.11
CA ASP A 68 9.58 3.17 -11.85
C ASP A 68 8.87 4.25 -11.02
N LEU A 69 7.80 3.87 -10.30
CA LEU A 69 7.12 4.79 -9.40
C LEU A 69 8.04 5.24 -8.24
N ILE A 70 8.88 4.35 -7.71
CA ILE A 70 9.87 4.70 -6.69
C ILE A 70 10.90 5.68 -7.26
N ALA A 71 11.43 5.41 -8.46
CA ALA A 71 12.38 6.29 -9.14
C ALA A 71 11.79 7.68 -9.37
N ARG A 72 10.54 7.78 -9.86
CA ARG A 72 9.82 9.06 -10.04
C ARG A 72 9.65 9.83 -8.73
N LYS A 73 9.32 9.13 -7.64
CA LYS A 73 9.25 9.75 -6.30
C LYS A 73 10.61 10.31 -5.86
N LEU A 74 11.71 9.62 -6.16
CA LEU A 74 13.07 10.02 -5.79
C LEU A 74 13.62 11.15 -6.66
N ALA A 75 13.20 11.21 -7.93
CA ALA A 75 13.59 12.27 -8.87
C ALA A 75 13.08 13.67 -8.49
N GLY A 76 12.15 13.76 -7.52
CA GLY A 76 11.74 15.01 -6.90
C GLY A 76 10.31 15.44 -7.25
N PRO A 77 9.85 16.59 -6.74
CA PRO A 77 8.46 17.04 -6.85
C PRO A 77 7.99 17.20 -8.30
N GLU A 78 8.88 17.60 -9.20
CA GLU A 78 8.58 17.84 -10.62
C GLU A 78 8.17 16.56 -11.37
N GLN A 79 8.70 15.40 -10.98
CA GLN A 79 8.34 14.10 -11.57
C GLN A 79 7.30 13.32 -10.73
N SER A 80 6.81 13.94 -9.65
CA SER A 80 5.88 13.29 -8.74
C SER A 80 4.43 13.35 -9.19
N ALA A 81 4.11 14.12 -10.23
CA ALA A 81 2.76 14.18 -10.80
C ALA A 81 2.47 12.96 -11.67
N LEU A 82 1.31 12.34 -11.47
CA LEU A 82 0.80 11.27 -12.33
C LEU A 82 -0.02 11.86 -13.47
N GLN A 83 0.26 11.41 -14.69
CA GLN A 83 -0.55 11.72 -15.86
C GLN A 83 -1.81 10.84 -15.88
N ASP A 84 -2.88 11.34 -16.49
CA ASP A 84 -4.20 10.69 -16.47
C ASP A 84 -4.24 9.36 -17.25
N ASP A 85 -3.39 9.18 -18.26
CA ASP A 85 -3.23 7.93 -19.01
C ASP A 85 -2.76 6.76 -18.12
N ASN A 86 -1.88 7.07 -17.16
CA ASN A 86 -1.36 6.13 -16.17
C ASN A 86 -2.41 5.81 -15.09
N LEU A 87 -3.39 6.68 -14.84
CA LEU A 87 -4.42 6.46 -13.83
C LEU A 87 -5.28 5.23 -14.17
N SER A 88 -5.69 5.08 -15.43
CA SER A 88 -6.51 3.95 -15.87
C SER A 88 -5.81 2.61 -15.62
N PHE A 89 -4.49 2.56 -15.81
CA PHE A 89 -3.66 1.41 -15.53
C PHE A 89 -3.61 1.12 -14.02
N HIS A 90 -3.31 2.14 -13.22
CA HIS A 90 -3.22 1.99 -11.77
C HIS A 90 -4.56 1.62 -11.13
N GLN A 91 -5.68 2.04 -11.71
CA GLN A 91 -7.00 1.62 -11.27
C GLN A 91 -7.22 0.11 -11.48
N ARG A 92 -6.87 -0.42 -12.66
CA ARG A 92 -6.99 -1.86 -12.92
C ARG A 92 -6.09 -2.68 -11.99
N GLU A 93 -4.87 -2.21 -11.75
CA GLU A 93 -3.96 -2.89 -10.82
C GLU A 93 -4.45 -2.83 -9.37
N TYR A 94 -5.04 -1.71 -8.97
CA TYR A 94 -5.67 -1.57 -7.66
C TYR A 94 -6.80 -2.59 -7.48
N GLU A 95 -7.72 -2.68 -8.45
CA GLU A 95 -8.83 -3.63 -8.44
C GLU A 95 -8.32 -5.09 -8.43
N ARG A 96 -7.34 -5.41 -9.28
CA ARG A 96 -6.70 -6.74 -9.32
C ARG A 96 -6.08 -7.14 -7.97
N LEU A 97 -5.40 -6.21 -7.30
CA LEU A 97 -4.78 -6.46 -6.00
C LEU A 97 -5.80 -6.55 -4.86
N LEU A 98 -6.94 -5.86 -4.95
CA LEU A 98 -8.05 -6.07 -4.01
C LEU A 98 -8.62 -7.48 -4.13
N ASP A 99 -8.81 -7.97 -5.36
CA ASP A 99 -9.25 -9.34 -5.60
C ASP A 99 -8.23 -10.35 -5.07
N GLU A 100 -6.94 -10.10 -5.27
CA GLU A 100 -5.86 -10.93 -4.73
C GLU A 100 -5.86 -10.96 -3.19
N LEU A 101 -6.07 -9.80 -2.55
CA LEU A 101 -6.20 -9.69 -1.09
C LEU A 101 -7.41 -10.49 -0.58
N LEU A 102 -8.54 -10.43 -1.30
CA LEU A 102 -9.72 -11.22 -0.98
C LEU A 102 -9.43 -12.73 -1.10
N GLN A 103 -8.83 -13.17 -2.20
CA GLN A 103 -8.47 -14.57 -2.43
C GLN A 103 -7.48 -15.09 -1.38
N ALA A 104 -6.47 -14.30 -1.04
CA ALA A 104 -5.50 -14.64 -0.01
C ALA A 104 -6.18 -14.77 1.36
N SER A 105 -7.12 -13.86 1.69
CA SER A 105 -7.88 -13.97 2.93
C SER A 105 -8.71 -15.26 2.98
N GLN A 106 -9.37 -15.67 1.89
CA GLN A 106 -10.20 -16.87 1.86
C GLN A 106 -9.40 -18.16 2.09
N ARG A 107 -8.11 -18.16 1.72
CA ARG A 107 -7.19 -19.30 1.89
C ARG A 107 -6.41 -19.26 3.20
N SER A 108 -6.39 -18.12 3.87
CA SER A 108 -5.59 -17.91 5.07
C SER A 108 -6.14 -18.72 6.24
N SER A 109 -5.23 -19.40 6.96
CA SER A 109 -5.52 -20.08 8.21
C SER A 109 -5.30 -19.19 9.45
N LEU A 110 -5.13 -17.87 9.25
CA LEU A 110 -4.90 -16.94 10.35
C LEU A 110 -6.07 -16.98 11.35
N PRO A 111 -5.77 -16.90 12.66
CA PRO A 111 -6.79 -16.90 13.71
C PRO A 111 -7.86 -15.82 13.50
N GLU A 112 -9.07 -16.07 13.98
CA GLU A 112 -10.14 -15.07 13.92
C GLU A 112 -9.88 -13.92 14.90
N GLY A 113 -9.32 -12.83 14.39
CA GLY A 113 -9.26 -11.54 15.07
C GLY A 113 -7.95 -10.79 14.78
N PRO A 114 -7.97 -9.45 14.64
CA PRO A 114 -6.73 -8.69 14.58
C PRO A 114 -5.97 -8.94 15.89
N THR A 115 -4.80 -9.57 15.79
CA THR A 115 -3.93 -9.65 16.94
C THR A 115 -3.49 -8.22 17.28
N GLU A 116 -3.18 -7.95 18.55
CA GLU A 116 -2.65 -6.65 18.96
C GLU A 116 -1.39 -6.30 18.14
N LYS A 117 -0.63 -7.33 17.73
CA LYS A 117 0.51 -7.24 16.82
C LYS A 117 0.12 -6.71 15.44
N ASP A 118 -1.04 -7.04 14.89
CA ASP A 118 -1.47 -6.58 13.55
C ASP A 118 -1.89 -5.12 13.56
N LYS A 119 -2.63 -4.71 14.60
CA LYS A 119 -2.98 -3.30 14.80
C LYS A 119 -1.73 -2.47 15.02
N HIS A 120 -0.83 -2.93 15.89
CA HIS A 120 0.45 -2.28 16.11
C HIS A 120 1.31 -2.25 14.86
N ALA A 121 1.30 -3.29 14.02
CA ALA A 121 2.12 -3.26 12.81
C ALA A 121 1.58 -2.26 11.77
N LEU A 122 0.26 -2.09 11.65
CA LEU A 122 -0.31 -1.03 10.82
C LEU A 122 -0.12 0.35 11.45
N ASP A 123 -0.32 0.49 12.76
CA ASP A 123 -0.07 1.75 13.47
C ASP A 123 1.41 2.14 13.42
N ASP A 124 2.34 1.19 13.57
CA ASP A 124 3.78 1.39 13.40
C ASP A 124 4.11 1.78 11.96
N LEU A 125 3.45 1.16 10.97
CA LEU A 125 3.56 1.57 9.58
C LEU A 125 3.15 3.05 9.42
N LEU A 126 2.01 3.43 10.01
CA LEU A 126 1.49 4.81 10.00
C LEU A 126 2.40 5.80 10.74
N ILE A 127 2.93 5.41 11.89
CA ILE A 127 3.83 6.22 12.72
C ILE A 127 5.16 6.44 12.00
N ARG A 128 5.80 5.37 11.49
CA ARG A 128 7.05 5.46 10.72
C ARG A 128 6.89 6.41 9.53
N LEU A 129 5.71 6.44 8.92
CA LEU A 129 5.42 7.35 7.82
C LEU A 129 5.22 8.78 8.23
N ARG A 130 4.55 9.01 9.36
CA ARG A 130 4.39 10.35 9.93
C ARG A 130 5.76 10.93 10.27
N MET A 131 6.64 10.14 10.89
CA MET A 131 8.00 10.55 11.20
C MET A 131 8.89 10.75 9.97
N GLN A 132 8.74 9.95 8.92
CA GLN A 132 9.42 10.20 7.64
C GLN A 132 8.91 11.45 6.92
N LYS A 133 7.63 11.82 7.07
CA LYS A 133 7.06 13.06 6.53
C LYS A 133 7.64 14.30 7.24
N GLU A 134 7.84 14.22 8.55
CA GLU A 134 8.39 15.32 9.38
C GLU A 134 9.91 15.52 9.17
N ARG A 135 10.68 14.45 8.97
CA ARG A 135 12.13 14.54 8.67
C ARG A 135 12.46 15.14 7.29
N VAL A 136 11.56 15.01 6.31
CA VAL A 136 11.76 15.63 4.99
C VAL A 136 11.35 17.10 4.99
N SER A 137 10.45 17.52 5.90
CA SER A 137 10.01 18.91 6.03
C SER A 137 10.95 19.81 6.85
N SER A 138 12.00 19.25 7.44
CA SER A 138 12.98 19.94 8.29
C SER A 138 14.37 20.10 7.64
N LYS A 139 14.50 19.73 6.36
CA LYS A 139 15.61 20.12 5.48
C LYS A 139 15.04 20.95 4.34
N SER A 140 14.78 22.22 4.60
CA SER A 140 14.58 23.27 3.60
C SER A 140 15.13 24.57 4.17
#